data_AF-A0A0N7YKZ1-F1
#
_entry.id   AF-A0A0N7YKZ1-F1
#
_cell.length_a   1.000
_cell.length_b   1.000
_cell.length_c   1.000
_cell.angle_alpha   90.00
_cell.angle_beta   90.00
_cell.angle_gamma   90.00
#
_symmetry.space_group_name_H-M   'P 1'
#
loop_
_entity.id
_entity.type
_entity.pdbx_description
1 polymer ?
#
loop_
_entity_poly.entity_id
_entity_poly.type
_entity_poly.pdbx_seq_one_letter_code
_entity_poly.pdbx_strand_id
1 'polypeptide(L)'
;MKPPLMPDPYPRGPPPGPLPRSPAGPSPEVPPPEGGSTDPHRRGRRPVLLIVGLALFAIATGLFFLGRQADQAQQQEAVRLQPAAAIAPDPFTPSVAGPVPALRAVPPPPAPSPESGKVRVAGHYGSEPGLFGGTVKASTCDARRLANLLLRDPHKSQAWAGTLGLTTADLRPYLTGLTPAVVIVDTRVTGHHYREGRARPHQAVLQAGTAVLLDRYGVPRVRCATGDPLRPPAAVTKKVVYTGRSWRGFQAGGTVRVLPAHQPLDALVLTDVVTGERFIRPVGGTGATDRNVAGTPVSSGPLGTVAAVPVAAVGHTVTGLPLSVLAGKAWRAAEAPWTCCGNGRPEREESS
;
A
#
# COMPACT_ATOMS: atom_id res chain seq x y z
N MET A 1 58.34 -25.09 -10.66
CA MET A 1 57.97 -23.86 -11.41
C MET A 1 57.44 -22.85 -10.42
N LYS A 2 58.10 -21.69 -10.32
CA LYS A 2 57.97 -20.66 -9.27
C LYS A 2 57.64 -19.33 -9.95
N PRO A 3 56.64 -18.55 -9.49
CA PRO A 3 56.20 -17.33 -10.19
C PRO A 3 57.13 -16.13 -9.92
N PRO A 4 57.24 -15.16 -10.85
CA PRO A 4 58.11 -14.00 -10.70
C PRO A 4 57.48 -12.87 -9.87
N LEU A 5 58.34 -12.17 -9.13
CA LEU A 5 58.06 -10.99 -8.30
C LEU A 5 57.83 -9.74 -9.18
N MET A 6 56.79 -8.97 -8.88
CA MET A 6 56.58 -7.60 -9.39
C MET A 6 57.25 -6.55 -8.48
N PRO A 7 57.72 -5.42 -9.03
CA PRO A 7 58.19 -4.27 -8.25
C PRO A 7 57.07 -3.24 -7.98
N ASP A 8 57.09 -2.67 -6.78
CA ASP A 8 56.48 -1.40 -6.36
C ASP A 8 57.64 -0.36 -6.24
N PRO A 9 57.48 0.97 -5.96
CA PRO A 9 56.27 1.77 -5.67
C PRO A 9 56.34 3.26 -6.14
N TYR A 10 55.30 4.02 -5.77
CA TYR A 10 55.11 5.48 -5.81
C TYR A 10 56.33 6.41 -5.52
N PRO A 11 56.40 7.61 -6.15
CA PRO A 11 57.42 8.62 -5.87
C PRO A 11 57.13 9.45 -4.59
N ARG A 12 58.20 9.73 -3.82
CA ARG A 12 58.21 10.56 -2.60
C ARG A 12 58.17 12.06 -2.92
N GLY A 13 57.37 12.83 -2.17
CA GLY A 13 57.34 14.30 -2.24
C GLY A 13 58.47 14.99 -1.45
N PRO A 14 58.79 16.27 -1.77
CA PRO A 14 59.89 17.02 -1.16
C PRO A 14 59.55 17.66 0.21
N PRO A 15 60.57 18.00 1.03
CA PRO A 15 60.40 18.48 2.41
C PRO A 15 60.10 19.98 2.54
N PRO A 16 59.49 20.43 3.66
CA PRO A 16 59.19 21.85 3.92
C PRO A 16 60.43 22.65 4.41
N GLY A 17 60.55 23.89 3.93
CA GLY A 17 61.63 24.83 4.25
C GLY A 17 61.42 25.68 5.52
N PRO A 18 62.46 26.43 5.96
CA PRO A 18 62.52 27.03 7.30
C PRO A 18 61.81 28.38 7.44
N LEU A 19 61.35 28.66 8.66
CA LEU A 19 60.72 29.92 9.10
C LEU A 19 61.75 31.06 9.27
N PRO A 20 61.41 32.31 8.89
CA PRO A 20 62.24 33.47 9.22
C PRO A 20 62.00 34.02 10.64
N ARG A 21 63.09 34.44 11.30
CA ARG A 21 63.17 35.15 12.58
C ARG A 21 63.18 36.69 12.39
N SER A 22 62.76 37.37 13.45
CA SER A 22 62.51 38.81 13.69
C SER A 22 63.58 39.83 13.23
N PRO A 23 63.22 41.13 13.30
CA PRO A 23 63.87 41.97 14.31
C PRO A 23 62.92 42.83 15.16
N ALA A 24 63.49 43.30 16.28
CA ALA A 24 62.88 44.04 17.38
C ALA A 24 62.65 45.54 17.10
N GLY A 25 61.70 46.14 17.84
CA GLY A 25 61.45 47.58 17.95
C GLY A 25 60.36 47.86 19.00
N PRO A 26 60.35 49.04 19.67
CA PRO A 26 60.33 49.15 21.13
C PRO A 26 58.95 49.24 21.82
N SER A 27 58.97 49.01 23.14
CA SER A 27 57.90 49.24 24.13
C SER A 27 58.08 50.63 24.78
N PRO A 28 57.21 51.09 25.70
CA PRO A 28 55.78 51.47 25.58
C PRO A 28 55.56 52.97 25.93
N GLU A 29 54.44 53.58 25.52
CA GLU A 29 54.03 54.90 26.03
C GLU A 29 52.66 54.83 26.70
N VAL A 30 52.65 55.23 27.96
CA VAL A 30 51.53 55.28 28.90
C VAL A 30 50.89 56.66 28.81
N PRO A 31 49.57 56.79 28.58
CA PRO A 31 48.84 58.01 28.91
C PRO A 31 48.29 57.98 30.36
N PRO A 32 48.20 59.13 31.03
CA PRO A 32 47.87 59.26 32.45
C PRO A 32 46.38 59.03 32.75
N PRO A 33 46.00 58.84 34.04
CA PRO A 33 44.62 58.63 34.42
C PRO A 33 43.92 59.99 34.62
N GLU A 34 42.80 60.20 33.94
CA GLU A 34 41.84 61.23 34.34
C GLU A 34 40.58 60.55 34.90
N GLY A 35 40.40 60.77 36.21
CA GLY A 35 39.21 60.37 36.93
C GLY A 35 38.01 61.25 36.58
N GLY A 36 36.86 60.62 36.49
CA GLY A 36 35.56 61.27 36.38
C GLY A 36 34.48 60.34 36.91
N SER A 37 34.32 60.32 38.23
CA SER A 37 33.19 59.70 38.91
C SER A 37 31.97 60.59 38.73
N THR A 38 30.89 60.08 38.11
CA THR A 38 29.51 60.48 38.42
C THR A 38 28.51 59.34 38.12
N ASP A 39 28.09 58.71 39.21
CA ASP A 39 26.75 58.22 39.58
C ASP A 39 25.95 57.22 38.69
N PRO A 40 25.51 56.06 39.24
CA PRO A 40 24.75 55.05 38.52
C PRO A 40 23.24 55.34 38.61
N HIS A 41 22.71 56.11 37.66
CA HIS A 41 21.26 56.24 37.51
C HIS A 41 20.62 55.00 36.84
N ARG A 42 20.36 54.00 37.68
CA ARG A 42 19.22 53.07 37.72
C ARG A 42 18.08 53.39 36.73
N ARG A 43 18.23 53.10 35.43
CA ARG A 43 17.14 53.09 34.44
C ARG A 43 16.81 51.66 33.98
N GLY A 44 15.94 51.05 34.78
CA GLY A 44 14.92 50.09 34.36
C GLY A 44 15.36 48.87 33.56
N ARG A 45 15.45 47.71 34.23
CA ARG A 45 15.40 46.35 33.63
C ARG A 45 14.11 46.04 32.83
N ARG A 46 13.30 47.05 32.50
CA ARG A 46 11.99 46.94 31.83
C ARG A 46 12.06 46.58 30.34
N PRO A 47 13.04 47.00 29.50
CA PRO A 47 13.07 46.58 28.10
C PRO A 47 13.60 45.15 27.91
N VAL A 48 14.50 44.68 28.79
CA VAL A 48 14.99 43.29 28.76
C VAL A 48 13.89 42.30 29.15
N LEU A 49 13.09 42.61 30.18
CA LEU A 49 11.94 41.78 30.56
C LEU A 49 10.87 41.72 29.46
N LEU A 50 10.66 42.81 28.71
CA LEU A 50 9.75 42.83 27.56
C LEU A 50 10.24 41.95 26.41
N ILE A 51 11.53 42.03 26.05
CA ILE A 51 12.12 41.21 24.99
C ILE A 51 12.09 39.72 25.38
N VAL A 52 12.44 39.39 26.62
CA VAL A 52 12.37 38.02 27.14
C VAL A 52 10.91 37.53 27.17
N GLY A 53 9.96 38.37 27.58
CA GLY A 53 8.54 38.04 27.54
C GLY A 53 8.01 37.77 26.13
N LEU A 54 8.40 38.59 25.14
CA LEU A 54 8.04 38.42 23.73
C LEU A 54 8.66 37.16 23.12
N ALA A 55 9.92 36.87 23.45
CA ALA A 55 10.59 35.64 23.02
C ALA A 55 9.93 34.39 23.61
N LEU A 56 9.62 34.40 24.92
CA LEU A 56 8.90 33.30 25.57
C LEU A 56 7.48 33.12 25.01
N PHE A 57 6.79 34.21 24.70
CA PHE A 57 5.46 34.17 24.06
C PHE A 57 5.54 33.59 22.64
N ALA A 58 6.54 33.97 21.84
CA ALA A 58 6.78 33.42 20.51
C ALA A 58 7.13 31.92 20.56
N ILE A 59 7.94 31.50 21.54
CA ILE A 59 8.26 30.08 21.75
C ILE A 59 7.01 29.31 22.18
N ALA A 60 6.25 29.83 23.15
CA ALA A 60 5.03 29.19 23.65
C ALA A 60 3.96 29.06 22.55
N THR A 61 3.76 30.10 21.73
CA THR A 61 2.87 30.03 20.57
C THR A 61 3.39 29.08 19.51
N GLY A 62 4.69 29.10 19.20
CA GLY A 62 5.31 28.15 18.29
C GLY A 62 5.11 26.69 18.71
N LEU A 63 5.36 26.38 19.99
CA LEU A 63 5.11 25.04 20.57
C LEU A 63 3.63 24.67 20.56
N PHE A 64 2.73 25.62 20.83
CA PHE A 64 1.29 25.39 20.78
C PHE A 64 0.79 25.10 19.36
N PHE A 65 1.26 25.84 18.36
CA PHE A 65 0.93 25.58 16.95
C PHE A 65 1.54 24.25 16.46
N LEU A 66 2.78 23.93 16.85
CA LEU A 66 3.40 22.62 16.54
C LEU A 66 2.62 21.46 17.19
N GLY A 67 2.22 21.62 18.46
CA GLY A 67 1.41 20.64 19.18
C GLY A 67 0.07 20.42 18.49
N ARG A 68 -0.64 21.50 18.13
CA ARG A 68 -1.89 21.40 17.38
C ARG A 68 -1.73 20.77 16.01
N GLN A 69 -0.63 21.04 15.31
CA GLN A 69 -0.38 20.45 14.00
C GLN A 69 -0.07 18.96 14.10
N ALA A 70 0.65 18.54 15.15
CA ALA A 70 0.89 17.14 15.46
C ALA A 70 -0.42 16.41 15.85
N ASP A 71 -1.27 17.04 16.65
CA ASP A 71 -2.59 16.50 17.03
C ASP A 71 -3.50 16.33 15.80
N GLN A 72 -3.51 17.31 14.89
CA GLN A 72 -4.26 17.23 13.64
C GLN A 72 -3.74 16.12 12.71
N ALA A 73 -2.42 15.93 12.62
CA ALA A 73 -1.83 14.84 11.85
C ALA A 73 -2.16 13.45 12.43
N GLN A 74 -2.23 13.34 13.77
CA GLN A 74 -2.64 12.12 14.45
C GLN A 74 -4.13 11.80 14.25
N GLN A 75 -4.97 12.81 14.00
CA GLN A 75 -6.41 12.66 13.75
C GLN A 75 -6.79 12.38 12.29
N GLN A 76 -5.80 12.32 11.38
CA GLN A 76 -6.03 12.13 9.95
C GLN A 76 -5.36 10.85 9.44
N GLU A 77 -5.97 10.22 8.44
CA GLU A 77 -5.44 9.05 7.76
C GLU A 77 -5.09 9.39 6.31
N ALA A 78 -3.84 9.14 5.93
CA ALA A 78 -3.33 9.48 4.60
C ALA A 78 -3.70 8.40 3.55
N VAL A 79 -4.64 8.83 2.71
CA VAL A 79 -5.22 8.26 1.50
C VAL A 79 -4.39 8.27 0.20
N ARG A 80 -3.37 7.43 -0.04
CA ARG A 80 -2.60 7.56 -1.31
C ARG A 80 -3.42 7.17 -2.56
N LEU A 81 -3.56 8.08 -3.51
CA LEU A 81 -4.09 7.80 -4.84
C LEU A 81 -2.98 7.21 -5.72
N GLN A 82 -3.23 6.02 -6.28
CA GLN A 82 -2.28 5.29 -7.13
C GLN A 82 -2.83 5.18 -8.56
N PRO A 83 -2.36 6.04 -9.48
CA PRO A 83 -2.73 5.94 -10.89
C PRO A 83 -2.33 4.58 -11.49
N ALA A 84 -3.09 4.11 -12.47
CA ALA A 84 -2.94 2.77 -13.03
C ALA A 84 -1.52 2.49 -13.59
N ALA A 85 -0.97 3.46 -14.33
CA ALA A 85 0.36 3.36 -14.94
C ALA A 85 1.51 3.86 -14.04
N ALA A 86 1.23 4.34 -12.82
CA ALA A 86 2.26 4.95 -11.99
C ALA A 86 3.18 3.89 -11.37
N ILE A 87 4.48 4.00 -11.64
CA ILE A 87 5.49 3.27 -10.87
C ILE A 87 5.74 4.08 -9.59
N ALA A 88 5.39 3.52 -8.44
CA ALA A 88 5.63 4.17 -7.15
C ALA A 88 7.11 4.02 -6.75
N PRO A 89 7.67 4.96 -5.96
CA PRO A 89 8.99 4.78 -5.38
C PRO A 89 9.02 3.56 -4.46
N ASP A 90 10.22 3.01 -4.25
CA ASP A 90 10.47 1.86 -3.39
C ASP A 90 9.69 0.56 -3.76
N PRO A 91 9.67 0.13 -5.04
CA PRO A 91 8.93 -1.05 -5.46
C PRO A 91 9.59 -2.35 -4.99
N PHE A 92 8.79 -3.39 -4.74
CA PHE A 92 9.31 -4.73 -4.50
C PHE A 92 10.06 -5.27 -5.72
N THR A 93 9.54 -5.08 -6.93
CA THR A 93 10.19 -5.55 -8.16
C THR A 93 10.06 -4.53 -9.29
N PRO A 94 10.86 -4.65 -10.37
CA PRO A 94 10.46 -4.08 -11.66
C PRO A 94 9.04 -4.51 -12.04
N SER A 95 8.38 -3.72 -12.88
CA SER A 95 7.02 -4.03 -13.34
C SER A 95 6.93 -5.40 -13.99
N VAL A 96 5.89 -6.14 -13.60
CA VAL A 96 5.44 -7.40 -14.22
C VAL A 96 4.08 -7.24 -14.89
N ALA A 97 3.58 -6.00 -14.98
CA ALA A 97 2.35 -5.69 -15.68
C ALA A 97 2.55 -5.86 -17.19
N GLY A 98 1.61 -6.56 -17.82
CA GLY A 98 1.45 -6.58 -19.27
C GLY A 98 0.73 -5.33 -19.76
N PRO A 99 0.55 -5.17 -21.08
CA PRO A 99 -0.26 -4.10 -21.64
C PRO A 99 -1.69 -4.22 -21.13
N VAL A 100 -2.21 -3.13 -20.57
CA VAL A 100 -3.63 -2.98 -20.25
C VAL A 100 -4.21 -1.99 -21.26
N PRO A 101 -5.12 -2.43 -22.15
CA PRO A 101 -5.81 -1.52 -23.06
C PRO A 101 -6.53 -0.40 -22.29
N ALA A 102 -6.73 0.74 -22.94
CA ALA A 102 -7.54 1.81 -22.35
C ALA A 102 -8.92 1.25 -21.99
N LEU A 103 -9.33 1.42 -20.73
CA LEU A 103 -10.64 0.98 -20.30
C LEU A 103 -11.71 1.69 -21.12
N ARG A 104 -12.70 0.92 -21.59
CA ARG A 104 -13.95 1.51 -22.04
C ARG A 104 -14.55 2.35 -20.90
N ALA A 105 -14.97 3.57 -21.19
CA ALA A 105 -15.54 4.45 -20.18
C ALA A 105 -16.84 3.84 -19.61
N VAL A 106 -16.77 3.35 -18.38
CA VAL A 106 -17.94 2.96 -17.60
C VAL A 106 -18.23 4.10 -16.62
N PRO A 107 -19.47 4.63 -16.57
CA PRO A 107 -19.83 5.63 -15.56
C PRO A 107 -19.54 5.09 -14.17
N PRO A 108 -18.92 5.87 -13.25
CA PRO A 108 -18.75 5.42 -11.89
C PRO A 108 -20.13 5.11 -11.28
N PRO A 109 -20.24 4.08 -10.41
CA PRO A 109 -21.47 3.86 -9.69
C PRO A 109 -21.84 5.13 -8.91
N PRO A 110 -23.15 5.47 -8.80
CA PRO A 110 -23.57 6.68 -8.11
C PRO A 110 -23.02 6.67 -6.67
N ALA A 111 -22.22 7.69 -6.35
CA ALA A 111 -21.65 7.81 -5.02
C ALA A 111 -22.79 8.06 -4.00
N PRO A 112 -22.84 7.32 -2.88
CA PRO A 112 -23.76 7.64 -1.81
C PRO A 112 -23.43 9.03 -1.25
N SER A 113 -24.47 9.81 -0.93
CA SER A 113 -24.31 11.14 -0.34
C SER A 113 -23.43 11.09 0.91
N PRO A 114 -22.47 12.02 1.09
CA PRO A 114 -21.60 12.04 2.25
C PRO A 114 -22.40 12.51 3.48
N GLU A 115 -23.11 11.60 4.14
CA GLU A 115 -23.56 11.87 5.51
C GLU A 115 -22.36 11.87 6.45
N SER A 116 -22.19 12.97 7.19
CA SER A 116 -21.30 13.12 8.36
C SER A 116 -19.78 13.18 8.15
N GLY A 117 -19.26 13.38 6.93
CA GLY A 117 -17.81 13.52 6.72
C GLY A 117 -17.01 12.23 6.97
N LYS A 118 -17.71 11.09 7.17
CA LYS A 118 -17.14 9.75 7.24
C LYS A 118 -17.37 9.06 5.88
N VAL A 119 -16.29 8.80 5.14
CA VAL A 119 -16.39 8.10 3.85
C VAL A 119 -16.74 6.63 4.11
N ARG A 120 -17.98 6.23 3.81
CA ARG A 120 -18.37 4.81 3.77
C ARG A 120 -17.92 4.23 2.44
N VAL A 121 -16.99 3.29 2.48
CA VAL A 121 -16.54 2.53 1.30
C VAL A 121 -17.47 1.33 1.13
N ALA A 122 -18.09 1.18 -0.04
CA ALA A 122 -18.94 0.02 -0.32
C ALA A 122 -18.11 -1.28 -0.32
N GLY A 123 -18.60 -2.31 0.36
CA GLY A 123 -17.98 -3.62 0.39
C GLY A 123 -18.64 -4.54 -0.62
N HIS A 124 -17.86 -5.17 -1.48
CA HIS A 124 -18.32 -6.13 -2.49
C HIS A 124 -17.54 -7.43 -2.35
N TYR A 125 -18.20 -8.57 -2.50
CA TYR A 125 -17.51 -9.85 -2.47
C TYR A 125 -16.69 -10.07 -3.75
N GLY A 126 -15.51 -10.68 -3.63
CA GLY A 126 -14.62 -10.94 -4.77
C GLY A 126 -15.20 -11.86 -5.85
N SER A 127 -16.32 -12.53 -5.56
CA SER A 127 -17.10 -13.31 -6.51
C SER A 127 -18.07 -12.47 -7.36
N GLU A 128 -18.31 -11.20 -7.00
CA GLU A 128 -19.24 -10.33 -7.72
C GLU A 128 -18.67 -9.92 -9.08
N PRO A 129 -19.41 -10.14 -10.19
CA PRO A 129 -19.01 -9.63 -11.49
C PRO A 129 -18.98 -8.10 -11.51
N GLY A 130 -18.08 -7.52 -12.33
CA GLY A 130 -18.01 -6.07 -12.54
C GLY A 130 -17.03 -5.33 -11.62
N LEU A 131 -16.37 -6.00 -10.68
CA LEU A 131 -15.24 -5.44 -9.91
C LEU A 131 -13.92 -5.49 -10.70
N PHE A 132 -13.78 -6.55 -11.50
CA PHE A 132 -12.56 -6.87 -12.22
C PHE A 132 -12.83 -7.08 -13.70
N GLY A 133 -11.83 -6.73 -14.50
CA GLY A 133 -11.78 -6.99 -15.91
C GLY A 133 -10.49 -7.69 -16.32
N GLY A 134 -10.32 -7.84 -17.61
CA GLY A 134 -9.12 -8.37 -18.24
C GLY A 134 -9.26 -8.29 -19.76
N THR A 135 -8.36 -8.96 -20.47
CA THR A 135 -8.49 -9.17 -21.90
C THR A 135 -8.63 -10.67 -22.13
N VAL A 136 -9.66 -11.07 -22.87
CA VAL A 136 -9.90 -12.49 -23.18
C VAL A 136 -8.64 -13.10 -23.79
N LYS A 137 -8.23 -14.26 -23.28
CA LYS A 137 -7.06 -15.01 -23.75
C LYS A 137 -5.71 -14.31 -23.57
N ALA A 138 -5.65 -13.23 -22.81
CA ALA A 138 -4.41 -12.52 -22.53
C ALA A 138 -4.21 -12.22 -21.02
N SER A 139 -2.96 -12.30 -20.57
CA SER A 139 -2.59 -11.92 -19.21
C SER A 139 -2.15 -10.47 -19.14
N THR A 140 -2.63 -9.77 -18.11
CA THR A 140 -2.21 -8.39 -17.78
C THR A 140 -1.14 -8.36 -16.68
N CYS A 141 -0.73 -9.52 -16.16
CA CYS A 141 0.29 -9.63 -15.11
C CYS A 141 1.05 -10.96 -15.15
N ASP A 142 2.38 -10.91 -15.12
CA ASP A 142 3.23 -12.09 -15.13
C ASP A 142 3.62 -12.54 -13.71
N ALA A 143 2.79 -13.43 -13.15
CA ALA A 143 3.00 -14.01 -11.82
C ALA A 143 4.29 -14.86 -11.72
N ARG A 144 4.69 -15.53 -12.81
CA ARG A 144 5.91 -16.37 -12.82
C ARG A 144 7.15 -15.48 -12.77
N ARG A 145 7.16 -14.41 -13.57
CA ARG A 145 8.23 -13.41 -13.54
C ARG A 145 8.31 -12.72 -12.18
N LEU A 146 7.18 -12.38 -11.57
CA LEU A 146 7.15 -11.82 -10.21
C LEU A 146 7.80 -12.76 -9.19
N ALA A 147 7.41 -14.04 -9.18
CA ALA A 147 8.00 -15.03 -8.28
C ALA A 147 9.51 -15.15 -8.51
N ASN A 148 9.96 -15.17 -9.76
CA ASN A 148 11.39 -15.21 -10.10
C ASN A 148 12.15 -13.96 -9.65
N LEU A 149 11.55 -12.77 -9.74
CA LEU A 149 12.18 -11.52 -9.30
C LEU A 149 12.30 -11.45 -7.78
N LEU A 150 11.24 -11.83 -7.05
CA LEU A 150 11.26 -11.85 -5.59
C LEU A 150 12.30 -12.86 -5.08
N LEU A 151 12.31 -14.07 -5.60
CA LEU A 151 13.21 -15.14 -5.15
C LEU A 151 14.70 -14.91 -5.45
N ARG A 152 15.05 -13.91 -6.26
CA ARG A 152 16.44 -13.47 -6.47
C ARG A 152 16.98 -12.63 -5.31
N ASP A 153 16.10 -12.05 -4.50
CA ASP A 153 16.45 -11.22 -3.34
C ASP A 153 15.83 -11.83 -2.07
N PRO A 154 16.64 -12.48 -1.21
CA PRO A 154 16.17 -13.10 0.02
C PRO A 154 15.48 -12.13 0.98
N HIS A 155 15.94 -10.88 1.06
CA HIS A 155 15.35 -9.88 1.97
C HIS A 155 13.99 -9.43 1.49
N LYS A 156 13.84 -9.16 0.18
CA LYS A 156 12.54 -8.85 -0.41
C LYS A 156 11.59 -10.03 -0.34
N SER A 157 12.07 -11.24 -0.60
CA SER A 157 11.28 -12.46 -0.43
C SER A 157 10.71 -12.58 0.98
N GLN A 158 11.56 -12.42 2.01
CA GLN A 158 11.14 -12.51 3.40
C GLN A 158 10.13 -11.41 3.77
N ALA A 159 10.40 -10.16 3.39
CA ALA A 159 9.52 -9.04 3.66
C ALA A 159 8.16 -9.19 2.96
N TRP A 160 8.17 -9.65 1.70
CA TRP A 160 6.95 -9.89 0.92
C TRP A 160 6.12 -11.01 1.54
N ALA A 161 6.75 -12.16 1.81
CA ALA A 161 6.08 -13.33 2.39
C ALA A 161 5.47 -13.01 3.76
N GLY A 162 6.22 -12.33 4.63
CA GLY A 162 5.73 -11.88 5.93
C GLY A 162 4.53 -10.94 5.86
N THR A 163 4.34 -10.23 4.75
CA THR A 163 3.15 -9.41 4.53
C THR A 163 1.89 -10.27 4.41
N LEU A 164 1.96 -11.50 3.93
CA LEU A 164 0.76 -12.34 3.79
C LEU A 164 0.72 -13.49 4.79
N GLY A 165 1.63 -13.50 5.77
CA GLY A 165 1.77 -14.61 6.73
C GLY A 165 2.31 -15.89 6.07
N LEU A 166 3.03 -15.73 4.96
CA LEU A 166 3.63 -16.82 4.20
C LEU A 166 5.10 -16.99 4.58
N THR A 167 5.63 -18.18 4.31
CA THR A 167 7.08 -18.39 4.28
C THR A 167 7.64 -18.09 2.89
N THR A 168 8.97 -17.96 2.78
CA THR A 168 9.63 -17.78 1.47
C THR A 168 9.45 -18.99 0.56
N ALA A 169 9.33 -20.19 1.12
CA ALA A 169 9.06 -21.43 0.37
C ALA A 169 7.67 -21.42 -0.29
N ASP A 170 6.69 -20.76 0.34
CA ASP A 170 5.32 -20.66 -0.17
C ASP A 170 5.19 -19.68 -1.34
N LEU A 171 6.17 -18.78 -1.56
CA LEU A 171 6.03 -17.67 -2.52
C LEU A 171 5.74 -18.15 -3.94
N ARG A 172 6.51 -19.12 -4.45
CA ARG A 172 6.34 -19.61 -5.83
C ARG A 172 4.97 -20.25 -6.05
N PRO A 173 4.54 -21.27 -5.28
CA PRO A 173 3.22 -21.86 -5.47
C PRO A 173 2.10 -20.85 -5.20
N TYR A 174 2.24 -19.98 -4.21
CA TYR A 174 1.24 -18.94 -3.92
C TYR A 174 1.05 -17.98 -5.09
N LEU A 175 2.13 -17.33 -5.55
CA LEU A 175 2.08 -16.33 -6.61
C LEU A 175 1.59 -16.91 -7.94
N THR A 176 2.06 -18.11 -8.29
CA THR A 176 1.69 -18.77 -9.55
C THR A 176 0.26 -19.30 -9.55
N GLY A 177 -0.37 -19.46 -8.39
CA GLY A 177 -1.78 -19.76 -8.25
C GLY A 177 -2.70 -18.52 -8.24
N LEU A 178 -2.14 -17.30 -8.27
CA LEU A 178 -2.95 -16.09 -8.36
C LEU A 178 -3.41 -15.82 -9.80
N THR A 179 -4.56 -15.18 -9.93
CA THR A 179 -5.21 -14.93 -11.22
C THR A 179 -4.95 -13.48 -11.70
N PRO A 180 -4.36 -13.27 -12.88
CA PRO A 180 -4.19 -11.95 -13.48
C PRO A 180 -5.53 -11.30 -13.85
N ALA A 181 -5.73 -10.06 -13.40
CA ALA A 181 -6.90 -9.24 -13.69
C ALA A 181 -6.56 -7.74 -13.72
N VAL A 182 -7.57 -6.93 -14.01
CA VAL A 182 -7.51 -5.46 -14.00
C VAL A 182 -8.63 -4.97 -13.09
N VAL A 183 -8.32 -4.07 -12.17
CA VAL A 183 -9.36 -3.37 -11.39
C VAL A 183 -10.13 -2.45 -12.33
N ILE A 184 -11.46 -2.53 -12.40
CA ILE A 184 -12.27 -1.67 -13.29
C ILE A 184 -13.14 -0.65 -12.53
N VAL A 185 -13.07 -0.64 -11.20
CA VAL A 185 -13.65 0.36 -10.30
C VAL A 185 -12.60 0.79 -9.29
N ASP A 186 -12.48 2.08 -9.00
CA ASP A 186 -11.48 2.58 -8.05
C ASP A 186 -11.54 1.84 -6.71
N THR A 187 -10.46 1.14 -6.33
CA THR A 187 -10.49 0.13 -5.26
C THR A 187 -9.55 0.49 -4.11
N ARG A 188 -10.05 0.45 -2.88
CA ARG A 188 -9.27 0.65 -1.65
C ARG A 188 -8.48 -0.60 -1.29
N VAL A 189 -7.22 -0.41 -0.93
CA VAL A 189 -6.31 -1.46 -0.48
C VAL A 189 -5.34 -0.94 0.57
N THR A 190 -4.71 -1.85 1.32
CA THR A 190 -3.46 -1.58 2.02
C THR A 190 -2.31 -2.08 1.16
N GLY A 191 -1.57 -1.17 0.54
CA GLY A 191 -0.35 -1.49 -0.21
C GLY A 191 0.87 -1.56 0.70
N HIS A 192 1.93 -2.23 0.25
CA HIS A 192 3.21 -2.28 0.97
C HIS A 192 4.37 -1.93 0.04
N HIS A 193 5.07 -0.85 0.34
CA HIS A 193 6.33 -0.52 -0.35
C HIS A 193 7.50 -1.18 0.39
N TYR A 194 8.61 -1.40 -0.31
CA TYR A 194 9.79 -2.02 0.29
C TYR A 194 10.82 -0.95 0.68
N ARG A 195 10.90 -0.64 1.97
CA ARG A 195 11.83 0.38 2.50
C ARG A 195 12.56 -0.15 3.72
N GLU A 196 13.86 0.14 3.82
CA GLU A 196 14.68 -0.21 4.99
C GLU A 196 14.61 -1.70 5.33
N GLY A 197 14.61 -2.55 4.30
CA GLY A 197 14.55 -4.01 4.46
C GLY A 197 13.17 -4.56 4.85
N ARG A 198 12.11 -3.75 4.84
CA ARG A 198 10.78 -4.13 5.35
C ARG A 198 9.66 -3.76 4.39
N ALA A 199 8.58 -4.53 4.47
CA ALA A 199 7.30 -4.18 3.88
C ALA A 199 6.61 -3.11 4.75
N ARG A 200 6.38 -1.92 4.21
CA ARG A 200 5.79 -0.79 4.93
C ARG A 200 4.35 -0.54 4.47
N PRO A 201 3.34 -0.77 5.33
CA PRO A 201 1.95 -0.62 4.95
C PRO A 201 1.61 0.84 4.70
N HIS A 202 0.75 1.08 3.71
CA HIS A 202 0.12 2.37 3.46
C HIS A 202 -1.28 2.15 2.88
N GLN A 203 -2.23 2.99 3.28
CA GLN A 203 -3.54 2.95 2.65
C GLN A 203 -3.44 3.52 1.22
N ALA A 204 -4.22 2.95 0.30
CA ALA A 204 -4.28 3.42 -1.07
C ALA A 204 -5.68 3.32 -1.71
N VAL A 205 -5.87 4.04 -2.81
CA VAL A 205 -6.86 3.74 -3.87
C VAL A 205 -6.10 3.36 -5.12
N LEU A 206 -6.37 2.19 -5.67
CA LEU A 206 -5.97 1.81 -7.01
C LEU A 206 -6.97 2.40 -8.00
N GLN A 207 -6.47 3.18 -8.96
CA GLN A 207 -7.28 3.65 -10.07
C GLN A 207 -7.79 2.46 -10.91
N ALA A 208 -9.02 2.55 -11.42
CA ALA A 208 -9.48 1.69 -12.48
C ALA A 208 -8.46 1.65 -13.66
N GLY A 209 -8.14 0.45 -14.13
CA GLY A 209 -7.08 0.17 -15.11
C GLY A 209 -5.81 -0.40 -14.48
N THR A 210 -5.75 -0.51 -13.15
CA THR A 210 -4.59 -1.10 -12.46
C THR A 210 -4.57 -2.62 -12.63
N ALA A 211 -3.48 -3.16 -13.17
CA ALA A 211 -3.24 -4.60 -13.23
C ALA A 211 -2.90 -5.19 -11.84
N VAL A 212 -3.59 -6.27 -11.48
CA VAL A 212 -3.47 -6.94 -10.18
C VAL A 212 -3.43 -8.46 -10.32
N LEU A 213 -2.96 -9.15 -9.28
CA LEU A 213 -3.15 -10.58 -9.10
C LEU A 213 -4.18 -10.84 -7.98
N LEU A 214 -5.19 -11.65 -8.28
CA LEU A 214 -6.28 -12.00 -7.37
C LEU A 214 -6.04 -13.39 -6.78
N ASP A 215 -6.35 -13.59 -5.50
CA ASP A 215 -6.41 -14.94 -4.93
C ASP A 215 -7.69 -15.68 -5.33
N ARG A 216 -7.80 -16.93 -4.87
CA ARG A 216 -8.97 -17.80 -5.11
C ARG A 216 -10.26 -17.30 -4.46
N TYR A 217 -10.24 -16.23 -3.67
CA TYR A 217 -11.44 -15.59 -3.10
C TYR A 217 -11.78 -14.28 -3.81
N GLY A 218 -11.08 -13.97 -4.91
CA GLY A 218 -11.26 -12.74 -5.69
C GLY A 218 -10.64 -11.50 -5.03
N VAL A 219 -9.76 -11.65 -4.03
CA VAL A 219 -9.16 -10.50 -3.34
C VAL A 219 -7.85 -10.10 -4.02
N PRO A 220 -7.61 -8.80 -4.30
CA PRO A 220 -6.32 -8.34 -4.80
C PRO A 220 -5.19 -8.59 -3.79
N ARG A 221 -4.13 -9.26 -4.26
CA ARG A 221 -2.94 -9.60 -3.45
C ARG A 221 -1.67 -8.96 -3.97
N VAL A 222 -1.65 -8.50 -5.21
CA VAL A 222 -0.48 -7.88 -5.83
C VAL A 222 -0.89 -6.72 -6.72
N ARG A 223 -0.13 -5.62 -6.66
CA ARG A 223 -0.11 -4.58 -7.70
C ARG A 223 1.02 -4.84 -8.68
N CYS A 224 0.69 -5.15 -9.94
CA CYS A 224 1.66 -5.69 -10.90
C CYS A 224 2.72 -4.68 -11.38
N ALA A 225 2.39 -3.38 -11.35
CA ALA A 225 3.33 -2.33 -11.75
C ALA A 225 4.56 -2.22 -10.83
N THR A 226 4.43 -2.63 -9.56
CA THR A 226 5.47 -2.48 -8.53
C THR A 226 5.82 -3.77 -7.81
N GLY A 227 5.06 -4.86 -8.03
CA GLY A 227 5.25 -6.14 -7.35
C GLY A 227 4.81 -6.12 -5.88
N ASP A 228 4.16 -5.05 -5.45
CA ASP A 228 3.84 -4.80 -4.04
C ASP A 228 2.74 -5.75 -3.55
N PRO A 229 2.91 -6.37 -2.37
CA PRO A 229 1.86 -7.17 -1.76
C PRO A 229 0.73 -6.26 -1.26
N LEU A 230 -0.50 -6.70 -1.48
CA LEU A 230 -1.72 -6.00 -1.10
C LEU A 230 -2.45 -6.76 0.01
N ARG A 231 -3.00 -6.01 0.96
CA ARG A 231 -3.94 -6.48 1.97
C ARG A 231 -5.27 -5.74 1.84
N PRO A 232 -6.35 -6.25 2.46
CA PRO A 232 -7.57 -5.49 2.62
C PRO A 232 -7.30 -4.09 3.21
N PRO A 233 -8.08 -3.06 2.83
CA PRO A 233 -7.92 -1.73 3.40
C PRO A 233 -8.23 -1.75 4.89
N ALA A 234 -7.55 -0.88 5.64
CA ALA A 234 -7.87 -0.67 7.05
C ALA A 234 -9.25 0.01 7.18
N ALA A 235 -9.90 -0.21 8.32
CA ALA A 235 -11.14 0.49 8.64
C ALA A 235 -10.84 1.99 8.80
N VAL A 236 -11.64 2.82 8.12
CA VAL A 236 -11.55 4.28 8.24
C VAL A 236 -12.12 4.68 9.60
N THR A 237 -11.24 4.96 10.55
CA THR A 237 -11.60 5.40 11.91
C THR A 237 -11.36 6.90 12.13
N LYS A 238 -10.63 7.52 11.19
CA LYS A 238 -10.16 8.92 11.23
C LYS A 238 -10.62 9.68 10.01
N LYS A 239 -10.43 11.00 10.02
CA LYS A 239 -10.68 11.83 8.84
C LYS A 239 -9.69 11.45 7.73
N VAL A 240 -10.18 11.12 6.53
CA VAL A 240 -9.33 10.75 5.40
C VAL A 240 -8.81 11.98 4.68
N VAL A 241 -7.51 12.00 4.40
CA VAL A 241 -6.89 12.98 3.49
C VAL A 241 -6.29 12.24 2.31
N TYR A 242 -6.77 12.53 1.11
CA TYR A 242 -6.23 11.93 -0.11
C TYR A 242 -4.93 12.63 -0.55
N THR A 243 -3.93 11.85 -0.93
CA THR A 243 -2.59 12.33 -1.31
C THR A 243 -2.14 11.73 -2.63
N GLY A 244 -1.16 12.35 -3.29
CA GLY A 244 -0.65 11.91 -4.59
C GLY A 244 -1.46 12.47 -5.77
N ARG A 245 -1.10 12.04 -6.98
CA ARG A 245 -1.74 12.52 -8.22
C ARG A 245 -3.13 11.90 -8.37
N SER A 246 -4.15 12.74 -8.39
CA SER A 246 -5.53 12.35 -8.74
C SER A 246 -5.71 12.17 -10.25
N TRP A 247 -6.84 11.58 -10.65
CA TRP A 247 -7.25 11.41 -12.04
C TRP A 247 -8.64 12.01 -12.27
N ARG A 248 -8.96 12.27 -13.54
CA ARG A 248 -10.29 12.71 -13.95
C ARG A 248 -11.32 11.65 -13.59
N GLY A 249 -12.38 12.04 -12.89
CA GLY A 249 -13.46 11.14 -12.46
C GLY A 249 -13.22 10.44 -11.12
N PHE A 250 -12.10 10.70 -10.43
CA PHE A 250 -11.92 10.19 -9.07
C PHE A 250 -13.02 10.74 -8.14
N GLN A 251 -13.73 9.83 -7.45
CA GLN A 251 -14.77 10.16 -6.48
C GLN A 251 -14.55 9.32 -5.22
N ALA A 252 -14.30 9.98 -4.08
CA ALA A 252 -14.05 9.29 -2.81
C ALA A 252 -15.17 8.30 -2.43
N GLY A 253 -16.43 8.71 -2.59
CA GLY A 253 -17.61 7.87 -2.35
C GLY A 253 -17.85 6.79 -3.42
N GLY A 254 -17.20 6.89 -4.57
CA GLY A 254 -17.26 5.87 -5.64
C GLY A 254 -16.21 4.77 -5.49
N THR A 255 -15.42 4.78 -4.40
CA THR A 255 -14.43 3.73 -4.16
C THR A 255 -15.04 2.50 -3.50
N VAL A 256 -14.51 1.33 -3.84
CA VAL A 256 -14.96 0.03 -3.29
C VAL A 256 -13.87 -0.63 -2.45
N ARG A 257 -14.25 -1.54 -1.55
CA ARG A 257 -13.35 -2.53 -0.96
C ARG A 257 -13.82 -3.92 -1.35
N VAL A 258 -12.87 -4.81 -1.58
CA VAL A 258 -13.17 -6.19 -1.92
C VAL A 258 -13.09 -7.06 -0.67
N LEU A 259 -14.19 -7.73 -0.36
CA LEU A 259 -14.32 -8.75 0.67
C LEU A 259 -14.01 -10.12 0.04
N PRO A 260 -13.41 -11.06 0.78
CA PRO A 260 -13.23 -12.41 0.27
C PRO A 260 -14.58 -13.06 -0.01
N ALA A 261 -14.67 -13.81 -1.11
CA ALA A 261 -15.80 -14.69 -1.36
C ALA A 261 -15.97 -15.71 -0.21
N HIS A 262 -17.21 -16.15 0.03
CA HIS A 262 -17.52 -17.09 1.13
C HIS A 262 -16.87 -18.46 0.96
N GLN A 263 -16.56 -18.86 -0.27
CA GLN A 263 -15.88 -20.10 -0.60
C GLN A 263 -14.80 -19.84 -1.65
N PRO A 264 -13.77 -20.70 -1.75
CA PRO A 264 -12.82 -20.67 -2.86
C PRO A 264 -13.56 -20.76 -4.20
N LEU A 265 -13.14 -19.94 -5.15
CA LEU A 265 -13.67 -19.90 -6.50
C LEU A 265 -12.82 -20.80 -7.40
N ASP A 266 -13.48 -21.54 -8.30
CA ASP A 266 -12.80 -22.27 -9.38
C ASP A 266 -12.48 -21.34 -10.57
N ALA A 267 -13.26 -20.28 -10.73
CA ALA A 267 -13.10 -19.29 -11.78
C ALA A 267 -13.65 -17.92 -11.37
N LEU A 268 -13.15 -16.87 -12.04
CA LEU A 268 -13.60 -15.50 -11.90
C LEU A 268 -14.38 -15.07 -13.15
N VAL A 269 -15.47 -14.33 -12.95
CA VAL A 269 -16.20 -13.66 -14.03
C VAL A 269 -15.60 -12.26 -14.20
N LEU A 270 -14.90 -12.06 -15.33
CA LEU A 270 -14.21 -10.82 -15.65
C LEU A 270 -14.92 -10.09 -16.79
N THR A 271 -14.86 -8.77 -16.80
CA THR A 271 -15.28 -7.96 -17.95
C THR A 271 -14.11 -7.75 -18.91
N ASP A 272 -14.27 -8.06 -20.19
CA ASP A 272 -13.30 -7.70 -21.21
C ASP A 272 -13.23 -6.18 -21.31
N VAL A 273 -12.03 -5.62 -21.09
CA VAL A 273 -11.86 -4.16 -20.98
C VAL A 273 -12.00 -3.43 -22.32
N VAL A 274 -11.96 -4.17 -23.44
CA VAL A 274 -12.12 -3.65 -24.80
C VAL A 274 -13.57 -3.74 -25.23
N THR A 275 -14.19 -4.92 -25.12
CA THR A 275 -15.56 -5.13 -25.62
C THR A 275 -16.63 -4.77 -24.59
N GLY A 276 -16.31 -4.88 -23.30
CA GLY A 276 -17.27 -4.79 -22.20
C GLY A 276 -18.06 -6.08 -21.95
N GLU A 277 -17.80 -7.14 -22.70
CA GLU A 277 -18.47 -8.44 -22.52
C GLU A 277 -17.86 -9.22 -21.35
N ARG A 278 -18.66 -10.08 -20.72
CA ARG A 278 -18.17 -10.93 -19.64
C ARG A 278 -17.56 -12.22 -20.17
N PHE A 279 -16.47 -12.64 -19.55
CA PHE A 279 -15.81 -13.92 -19.78
C PHE A 279 -15.40 -14.57 -18.45
N ILE A 280 -15.13 -15.86 -18.48
CA ILE A 280 -14.74 -16.68 -17.33
C ILE A 280 -13.26 -16.99 -17.45
N ARG A 281 -12.50 -16.66 -16.41
CA ARG A 281 -11.09 -17.04 -16.26
C ARG A 281 -10.94 -18.02 -15.10
N PRO A 282 -10.48 -19.26 -15.34
CA PRO A 282 -10.15 -20.19 -14.26
C PRO A 282 -9.13 -19.58 -13.28
N VAL A 283 -9.28 -19.86 -11.98
CA VAL A 283 -8.34 -19.37 -10.98
C VAL A 283 -6.93 -19.91 -11.24
N GLY A 284 -5.93 -19.02 -11.14
CA GLY A 284 -4.53 -19.30 -11.53
C GLY A 284 -4.29 -19.33 -13.05
N GLY A 285 -5.34 -19.22 -13.86
CA GLY A 285 -5.25 -19.18 -15.31
C GLY A 285 -4.70 -17.84 -15.82
N THR A 286 -3.91 -17.88 -16.90
CA THR A 286 -3.30 -16.70 -17.52
C THR A 286 -3.95 -16.30 -18.85
N GLY A 287 -5.15 -16.81 -19.13
CA GLY A 287 -5.94 -16.48 -20.32
C GLY A 287 -6.18 -17.64 -21.28
N ALA A 288 -5.24 -18.58 -21.42
CA ALA A 288 -5.31 -19.62 -22.46
C ALA A 288 -6.58 -20.49 -22.41
N THR A 289 -7.17 -20.64 -21.22
CA THR A 289 -8.38 -21.43 -20.95
C THR A 289 -9.59 -20.57 -20.61
N ASP A 290 -9.56 -19.27 -20.94
CA ASP A 290 -10.71 -18.38 -20.79
C ASP A 290 -11.90 -18.91 -21.61
N ARG A 291 -13.11 -18.74 -21.07
CA ARG A 291 -14.36 -19.18 -21.69
C ARG A 291 -15.33 -18.01 -21.80
N ASN A 292 -16.17 -18.01 -22.82
CA ASN A 292 -17.25 -17.02 -22.91
C ASN A 292 -18.34 -17.34 -21.87
N VAL A 293 -19.02 -16.32 -21.35
CA VAL A 293 -20.26 -16.54 -20.59
C VAL A 293 -21.36 -16.88 -21.60
N ALA A 294 -21.83 -18.12 -21.62
CA ALA A 294 -22.87 -18.53 -22.55
C ALA A 294 -24.21 -17.86 -22.21
N GLY A 295 -24.77 -17.11 -23.16
CA GLY A 295 -26.21 -16.94 -23.35
C GLY A 295 -27.01 -16.16 -22.29
N THR A 296 -26.76 -14.87 -22.11
CA THR A 296 -27.78 -13.79 -22.12
C THR A 296 -27.03 -12.44 -22.04
N PRO A 297 -27.36 -11.43 -22.85
CA PRO A 297 -26.83 -10.08 -22.66
C PRO A 297 -27.36 -9.54 -21.32
N VAL A 298 -26.55 -9.69 -20.26
CA VAL A 298 -26.81 -9.03 -18.99
C VAL A 298 -26.59 -7.54 -19.22
N SER A 299 -27.68 -6.78 -19.13
CA SER A 299 -27.70 -5.32 -19.26
C SER A 299 -26.51 -4.71 -18.51
N SER A 300 -25.80 -3.82 -19.21
CA SER A 300 -24.70 -2.98 -18.70
C SER A 300 -25.22 -1.96 -17.68
N GLY A 301 -25.93 -2.42 -16.65
CA GLY A 301 -26.39 -1.61 -15.54
C GLY A 301 -25.27 -1.41 -14.52
N PRO A 302 -25.20 -0.25 -13.84
CA PRO A 302 -24.27 -0.04 -12.75
C PRO A 302 -24.58 -1.04 -11.63
N LEU A 303 -23.59 -1.85 -11.24
CA LEU A 303 -23.58 -2.79 -10.10
C LEU A 303 -24.98 -3.19 -9.60
N GLY A 304 -25.75 -3.87 -10.47
CA GLY A 304 -27.02 -4.47 -10.11
C GLY A 304 -26.81 -5.95 -9.83
N THR A 305 -27.33 -6.43 -8.69
CA THR A 305 -27.35 -7.83 -8.28
C THR A 305 -27.89 -8.71 -9.42
N VAL A 306 -27.02 -9.47 -10.07
CA VAL A 306 -27.45 -10.53 -10.99
C VAL A 306 -27.48 -11.82 -10.18
N ALA A 307 -28.64 -12.49 -10.20
CA ALA A 307 -28.84 -13.79 -9.58
C ALA A 307 -27.77 -14.79 -10.03
N ALA A 308 -27.36 -15.67 -9.12
CA ALA A 308 -26.41 -16.74 -9.39
C ALA A 308 -26.88 -17.56 -10.59
N VAL A 309 -26.04 -17.65 -11.62
CA VAL A 309 -26.26 -18.59 -12.74
C VAL A 309 -25.92 -19.98 -12.20
N PRO A 310 -26.86 -20.96 -12.24
CA PRO A 310 -26.51 -22.34 -11.88
C PRO A 310 -25.55 -22.89 -12.94
N VAL A 311 -24.35 -23.26 -12.52
CA VAL A 311 -23.44 -24.05 -13.35
C VAL A 311 -24.03 -25.46 -13.39
N ALA A 312 -24.50 -25.89 -14.57
CA ALA A 312 -24.90 -27.27 -14.78
C ALA A 312 -23.72 -28.19 -14.48
N ALA A 313 -23.91 -29.11 -13.54
CA ALA A 313 -22.92 -30.13 -13.19
C ALA A 313 -22.66 -31.01 -14.43
N VAL A 314 -21.45 -30.92 -15.00
CA VAL A 314 -20.99 -31.91 -15.96
C VAL A 314 -20.60 -33.15 -15.17
N GLY A 315 -21.43 -34.19 -15.25
CA GLY A 315 -21.12 -35.50 -14.68
C GLY A 315 -19.94 -36.12 -15.41
N HIS A 316 -18.79 -36.19 -14.75
CA HIS A 316 -17.70 -37.07 -15.16
C HIS A 316 -17.80 -38.37 -14.36
N THR A 317 -18.35 -39.41 -14.98
CA THR A 317 -18.11 -40.78 -14.55
C THR A 317 -16.64 -41.11 -14.82
N VAL A 318 -15.83 -41.12 -13.76
CA VAL A 318 -14.50 -41.75 -13.78
C VAL A 318 -14.55 -42.95 -12.83
N THR A 319 -14.64 -44.13 -13.42
CA THR A 319 -14.44 -45.41 -12.75
C THR A 319 -12.97 -45.59 -12.37
N GLY A 320 -12.71 -45.79 -11.08
CA GLY A 320 -11.65 -46.67 -10.56
C GLY A 320 -10.26 -46.05 -10.34
N LEU A 321 -9.92 -45.81 -9.06
CA LEU A 321 -8.82 -46.45 -8.29
C LEU A 321 -8.49 -45.64 -7.00
N PRO A 322 -7.98 -46.28 -5.93
CA PRO A 322 -8.31 -45.90 -4.54
C PRO A 322 -7.45 -44.80 -3.93
N LEU A 323 -8.05 -44.13 -2.93
CA LEU A 323 -7.47 -43.15 -2.02
C LEU A 323 -6.23 -43.69 -1.30
N SER A 324 -5.19 -42.85 -1.15
CA SER A 324 -4.40 -42.73 0.09
C SER A 324 -3.42 -41.55 0.08
N VAL A 325 -3.53 -40.75 1.15
CA VAL A 325 -2.55 -39.81 1.73
C VAL A 325 -2.27 -38.50 0.98
N LEU A 326 -2.81 -37.39 1.51
CA LEU A 326 -2.03 -36.23 1.99
C LEU A 326 -2.94 -35.37 2.89
N ALA A 327 -2.81 -35.57 4.20
CA ALA A 327 -3.40 -34.69 5.20
C ALA A 327 -2.67 -33.33 5.17
N GLY A 328 -3.22 -32.39 4.40
CA GLY A 328 -2.81 -30.98 4.39
C GLY A 328 -3.56 -30.21 5.47
N LYS A 329 -2.79 -29.63 6.41
CA LYS A 329 -3.27 -28.84 7.55
C LYS A 329 -4.32 -27.79 7.12
N ALA A 330 -5.49 -27.86 7.75
CA ALA A 330 -6.50 -26.82 7.68
C ALA A 330 -5.93 -25.50 8.22
N TRP A 331 -5.98 -24.46 7.40
CA TRP A 331 -5.69 -23.08 7.81
C TRP A 331 -6.83 -22.62 8.72
N ARG A 332 -6.62 -22.62 10.04
CA ARG A 332 -7.52 -21.94 10.96
C ARG A 332 -7.40 -20.44 10.73
N ALA A 333 -8.49 -19.82 10.30
CA ALA A 333 -8.68 -18.40 10.49
C ALA A 333 -8.60 -18.14 12.01
N ALA A 334 -7.77 -17.17 12.41
CA ALA A 334 -7.83 -16.64 13.75
C ALA A 334 -9.15 -15.88 13.89
N GLU A 335 -10.16 -16.54 14.44
CA GLU A 335 -11.38 -15.90 14.91
C GLU A 335 -11.03 -15.12 16.18
N ALA A 336 -11.04 -13.79 16.08
CA ALA A 336 -11.19 -12.94 17.25
C ALA A 336 -12.69 -12.92 17.61
N PRO A 337 -13.10 -13.30 18.83
CA PRO A 337 -14.50 -13.24 19.21
C PRO A 337 -14.93 -11.78 19.36
N TRP A 338 -15.88 -11.35 18.54
CA TRP A 338 -16.62 -10.12 18.74
C TRP A 338 -17.67 -10.38 19.82
N THR A 339 -17.36 -10.03 21.07
CA THR A 339 -18.35 -9.92 22.14
C THR A 339 -19.14 -8.63 21.93
N CYS A 340 -20.37 -8.73 21.43
CA CYS A 340 -21.33 -7.64 21.53
C CYS A 340 -21.91 -7.61 22.95
N CYS A 341 -21.83 -6.45 23.60
CA CYS A 341 -22.53 -6.18 24.85
C CYS A 341 -24.04 -5.97 24.61
N GLY A 342 -24.85 -6.67 25.40
CA GLY A 342 -25.96 -6.10 26.18
C GLY A 342 -27.33 -5.97 25.51
N ASN A 343 -28.28 -6.85 25.90
CA ASN A 343 -29.34 -6.48 26.85
C ASN A 343 -30.34 -7.65 27.05
N GLY A 344 -30.34 -8.22 28.24
CA GLY A 344 -31.40 -9.12 28.72
C GLY A 344 -31.37 -9.16 30.25
N ARG A 345 -32.36 -8.54 30.89
CA ARG A 345 -32.60 -8.63 32.34
C ARG A 345 -32.91 -10.09 32.72
N PRO A 346 -32.49 -10.57 33.90
CA PRO A 346 -33.07 -11.78 34.45
C PRO A 346 -34.40 -11.43 35.15
N GLU A 347 -35.48 -12.06 34.69
CA GLU A 347 -36.69 -12.21 35.51
C GLU A 347 -36.41 -13.20 36.64
N ARG A 348 -36.97 -12.86 37.80
CA ARG A 348 -36.83 -13.54 39.07
C ARG A 348 -37.94 -14.60 39.13
N GLU A 349 -37.58 -15.88 39.11
CA GLU A 349 -38.51 -16.97 39.40
C GLU A 349 -38.84 -16.98 40.89
N GLU A 350 -40.11 -16.76 41.20
CA GLU A 350 -40.72 -16.87 42.52
C GLU A 350 -41.74 -18.02 42.48
N SER A 351 -41.42 -19.08 43.23
CA SER A 351 -42.25 -20.12 43.84
C SER A 351 -43.57 -20.61 43.20
N SER A 352 -43.65 -21.91 42.95
CA SER A 352 -44.52 -22.85 43.71
C SER A 352 -44.08 -24.29 43.48
#